data_AF-A0A8J2W0X2-F1
#
_entry.id   AF-A0A8J2W0X2-F1
#
_cell.length_a   1.000
_cell.length_b   1.000
_cell.length_c   1.000
_cell.angle_alpha   90.00
_cell.angle_beta   90.00
_cell.angle_gamma   90.00
#
_symmetry.space_group_name_H-M   'P 1'
#
loop_
_entity.id
_entity.type
_entity.pdbx_description
1 polymer ?
#
loop_
_entity_poly.entity_id
_entity_poly.type
_entity_poly.pdbx_seq_one_letter_code
_entity_poly.pdbx_strand_id
1 'polypeptide(L)'
;MDNQYMKGELLQLHTKNSEVIEGRFYSITNDKSKISLYEVKESPQSDKNEGVCHYYDAEVRNIVKLQEPNEQTFLKITQKECEDILKISKKYIFINQIDHSFHDAIEDLNQYSFICISTDGGNMGRKCKLPFLVLSTPAQIYIFDIQVLQHHAFDAGLKKLLESDQPKKIVHDCRKISDCLYHKHNVKLNSVFDTQVGDLIITRNKTGRFPNNVKSLSECLNTYLGLRLNTIQEKLDILKCNERPLSTTIKESLARNVCYMHRFSEIINEQMMLPFVRGVECYIESIRSCDDFKAWELCGKHTQLPKDFKSAIEY
;
A
#
# COMPACT_ATOMS: atom_id res chain seq x y z
N MET A 1 19.11 28.25 -2.43
CA MET A 1 18.88 29.36 -1.49
C MET A 1 17.69 28.98 -0.62
N ASP A 2 18.00 28.49 0.57
CA ASP A 2 17.19 28.19 1.75
C ASP A 2 15.66 28.31 1.64
N ASN A 3 15.03 27.29 1.04
CA ASN A 3 13.63 27.01 1.33
C ASN A 3 13.58 26.30 2.69
N GLN A 4 13.22 27.06 3.72
CA GLN A 4 13.14 26.62 5.12
C GLN A 4 12.15 25.45 5.34
N TYR A 5 11.24 25.20 4.38
CA TYR A 5 10.20 24.17 4.45
C TYR A 5 10.08 23.42 3.12
N MET A 6 9.78 22.12 3.20
CA MET A 6 9.50 21.25 2.04
C MET A 6 7.99 21.11 1.82
N LYS A 7 7.55 21.05 0.55
CA LYS A 7 6.12 20.91 0.21
C LYS A 7 5.54 19.66 0.88
N GLY A 8 4.44 19.83 1.63
CA GLY A 8 3.77 18.78 2.38
C GLY A 8 4.14 18.68 3.86
N GLU A 9 5.17 19.40 4.33
CA GLU A 9 5.54 19.43 5.74
C GLU A 9 4.42 20.03 6.60
N LEU A 10 4.16 19.41 7.75
CA LEU A 10 3.16 19.88 8.70
C LEU A 10 3.71 21.08 9.47
N LEU A 11 3.04 22.22 9.32
CA LEU A 11 3.38 23.47 9.99
C LEU A 11 2.25 23.88 10.92
N GLN A 12 2.61 24.52 12.03
CA GLN A 12 1.71 25.20 12.93
C GLN A 12 2.07 26.68 12.92
N LEU A 13 1.16 27.53 12.44
CA LEU A 13 1.30 28.97 12.46
C LEU A 13 0.61 29.52 13.70
N HIS A 14 1.30 30.41 14.38
CA HIS A 14 0.78 31.17 15.50
C HIS A 14 0.52 32.57 14.96
N THR A 15 -0.72 33.03 14.94
CA THR A 15 -1.05 34.39 14.47
C THR A 15 -0.82 35.41 15.57
N LYS A 16 -0.69 36.70 15.21
CA LYS A 16 -0.61 37.79 16.20
C LYS A 16 -1.88 37.92 17.05
N ASN A 17 -3.01 37.41 16.54
CA ASN A 17 -4.29 37.35 17.24
C ASN A 17 -4.40 36.14 18.19
N SER A 18 -3.31 35.40 18.40
CA SER A 18 -3.24 34.20 19.24
C SER A 18 -4.04 33.01 18.71
N GLU A 19 -4.32 32.97 17.40
CA GLU A 19 -4.91 31.80 16.75
C GLU A 19 -3.81 30.80 16.39
N VAL A 20 -4.15 29.52 16.45
CA VAL A 20 -3.26 28.43 16.09
C VAL A 20 -3.84 27.72 14.86
N ILE A 21 -3.08 27.79 13.78
CA ILE A 21 -3.46 27.28 12.47
C ILE A 21 -2.50 26.16 12.10
N GLU A 22 -3.02 24.95 11.90
CA GLU A 22 -2.25 23.81 11.45
C GLU A 22 -2.54 23.54 9.98
N GLY A 23 -1.51 23.30 9.18
CA GLY A 23 -1.68 23.01 7.76
C GLY A 23 -0.41 22.51 7.10
N ARG A 24 -0.55 21.96 5.90
CA ARG A 24 0.58 21.44 5.13
C ARG A 24 1.19 22.52 4.25
N PHE A 25 2.50 22.66 4.30
CA PHE A 25 3.23 23.65 3.50
C PHE A 25 3.00 23.45 2.00
N TYR A 26 2.52 24.49 1.32
CA TYR A 26 2.36 24.49 -0.13
C TYR A 26 3.50 25.26 -0.82
N SER A 27 3.69 26.52 -0.44
CA SER A 27 4.72 27.42 -0.99
C SER A 27 4.90 28.66 -0.13
N ILE A 28 6.04 29.35 -0.27
CA ILE A 28 6.30 30.68 0.27
C ILE A 28 6.76 31.60 -0.87
N THR A 29 6.41 32.88 -0.82
CA THR A 29 6.91 33.87 -1.79
C THR A 29 8.40 34.15 -1.56
N ASN A 30 9.10 34.59 -2.62
CA ASN A 30 10.56 34.82 -2.56
C ASN A 30 10.96 35.89 -1.53
N ASP A 31 10.09 36.87 -1.30
CA ASP A 31 10.23 37.93 -0.31
C ASP A 31 9.76 37.50 1.10
N LYS A 32 9.32 36.25 1.27
CA LYS A 32 8.76 35.67 2.49
C LYS A 32 7.54 36.40 3.05
N SER A 33 6.91 37.29 2.28
CA SER A 33 5.74 38.07 2.71
C SER A 33 4.47 37.24 2.83
N LYS A 34 4.42 36.07 2.16
CA LYS A 34 3.24 35.19 2.14
C LYS A 34 3.63 33.72 2.18
N ILE A 35 3.03 32.98 3.10
CA ILE A 35 3.07 31.52 3.19
C ILE A 35 1.71 30.94 2.83
N SER A 36 1.70 29.84 2.08
CA SER A 36 0.49 29.14 1.65
C SER A 36 0.46 27.73 2.22
N LEU A 37 -0.70 27.34 2.76
CA LEU A 37 -0.94 26.02 3.33
C LEU A 37 -2.17 25.36 2.70
N TYR A 38 -2.28 24.05 2.78
CA TYR A 38 -3.49 23.28 2.44
C TYR A 38 -3.82 22.29 3.56
N GLU A 39 -5.01 21.68 3.53
CA GLU A 39 -5.52 20.82 4.62
C GLU A 39 -5.51 21.56 5.97
N VAL A 40 -5.97 22.81 5.97
CA VAL A 40 -5.83 23.70 7.12
C VAL A 40 -6.90 23.40 8.18
N LYS A 41 -6.48 23.44 9.45
CA LYS A 41 -7.31 23.32 10.64
C LYS A 41 -7.03 24.47 11.61
N GLU A 42 -8.07 25.18 12.00
CA GLU A 42 -8.04 26.22 13.03
C GLU A 42 -8.55 25.65 14.36
N SER A 43 -7.75 25.78 15.42
CA SER A 43 -8.14 25.39 16.79
C SER A 43 -9.03 26.50 17.41
N PRO A 44 -10.14 26.19 18.11
CA PRO A 44 -10.50 24.89 18.69
C PRO A 44 -11.54 24.05 17.92
N GLN A 45 -12.25 24.59 16.93
CA GLN A 45 -13.39 23.91 16.27
C GLN A 45 -13.58 24.38 14.82
N SER A 46 -12.79 23.83 13.90
CA SER A 46 -13.09 23.95 12.46
C SER A 46 -12.95 22.60 11.75
N ASP A 47 -13.85 22.36 10.80
CA ASP A 47 -13.72 21.29 9.81
C ASP A 47 -12.50 21.58 8.92
N LYS A 48 -11.83 20.52 8.46
CA LYS A 48 -10.66 20.65 7.58
C LYS A 48 -11.05 21.38 6.31
N ASN A 49 -10.37 22.49 6.01
CA ASN A 49 -10.52 23.17 4.74
C ASN A 49 -9.58 22.52 3.70
N GLU A 50 -10.15 21.88 2.68
CA GLU A 50 -9.38 21.21 1.62
C GLU A 50 -8.71 22.19 0.64
N GLY A 51 -9.07 23.48 0.69
CA GLY A 51 -8.48 24.54 -0.14
C GLY A 51 -7.07 24.97 0.27
N VAL A 52 -6.39 25.71 -0.62
CA VAL A 52 -5.13 26.40 -0.29
C VAL A 52 -5.46 27.72 0.40
N CYS A 53 -5.04 27.88 1.65
CA CYS A 53 -5.16 29.12 2.42
C CYS A 53 -3.84 29.90 2.38
N HIS A 54 -3.93 31.22 2.45
CA HIS A 54 -2.79 32.12 2.37
C HIS A 54 -2.68 32.96 3.64
N TYR A 55 -1.48 33.06 4.21
CA TYR A 55 -1.18 33.83 5.41
C TYR A 55 -0.06 34.80 5.13
N TYR A 56 -0.22 36.04 5.57
CA TYR A 56 0.75 37.10 5.33
C TYR A 56 1.64 37.33 6.55
N ASP A 57 2.90 37.73 6.34
CA ASP A 57 3.86 38.02 7.40
C ASP A 57 3.34 39.05 8.43
N ALA A 58 2.47 39.96 7.99
CA ALA A 58 1.79 40.90 8.87
C ALA A 58 0.92 40.22 9.96
N GLU A 59 0.39 39.04 9.68
CA GLU A 59 -0.55 38.28 10.53
C GLU A 59 0.14 37.16 11.31
N VAL A 60 1.28 36.67 10.81
CA VAL A 60 2.02 35.54 11.39
C VAL A 60 2.99 36.03 12.46
N ARG A 61 2.93 35.42 13.64
CA ARG A 61 3.86 35.68 14.74
C ARG A 61 5.01 34.68 14.74
N ASN A 62 4.71 33.40 14.52
CA ASN A 62 5.70 32.33 14.52
C ASN A 62 5.22 31.15 13.66
N ILE A 63 6.16 30.37 13.14
CA ILE A 63 5.91 29.14 12.39
C ILE A 63 6.70 28.03 13.06
N VAL A 64 5.98 27.04 13.59
CA VAL A 64 6.56 25.84 14.20
C VAL A 64 6.43 24.70 13.21
N LYS A 65 7.56 24.07 12.88
CA LYS A 65 7.55 22.80 12.16
C LYS A 65 7.13 21.71 13.13
N LEU A 66 5.95 21.14 12.93
CA LEU A 66 5.51 20.00 13.72
C LEU A 66 6.22 18.75 13.21
N GLN A 67 6.79 17.97 14.12
CA GLN A 67 7.10 16.58 13.79
C GLN A 67 5.75 15.87 13.73
N GLU A 68 5.40 15.34 12.56
CA GLU A 68 4.33 14.34 12.51
C GLU A 68 4.67 13.28 13.57
N PRO A 69 3.69 12.75 14.32
CA PRO A 69 3.90 11.55 15.11
C PRO A 69 4.34 10.46 14.12
N ASN A 70 5.65 10.33 13.99
CA ASN A 70 6.35 9.33 13.20
C ASN A 70 6.31 8.05 14.05
N GLU A 71 5.10 7.63 14.42
CA GLU A 71 4.88 6.40 15.16
C GLU A 71 5.19 5.25 14.21
N GLN A 72 6.48 4.94 14.12
CA GLN A 72 6.92 3.61 13.80
C GLN A 72 6.40 2.73 14.94
N THR A 73 5.17 2.24 14.78
CA THR A 73 4.69 1.10 15.56
C THR A 73 5.73 0.02 15.33
N PHE A 74 6.34 -0.48 16.40
CA PHE A 74 7.48 -1.40 16.38
C PHE A 74 7.43 -2.37 15.18
N LEU A 75 8.54 -2.54 14.45
CA LEU A 75 8.56 -3.37 13.24
C LEU A 75 7.96 -4.75 13.54
N LYS A 76 6.94 -5.13 12.77
CA LYS A 76 6.25 -6.41 12.90
C LYS A 76 6.89 -7.51 12.05
N ILE A 77 7.83 -7.11 11.20
CA ILE A 77 8.75 -7.97 10.45
C ILE A 77 10.18 -7.76 10.94
N THR A 78 11.04 -8.76 10.76
CA THR A 78 12.42 -8.66 11.28
C THR A 78 13.22 -7.60 10.52
N GLN A 79 14.21 -6.98 11.17
CA GLN A 79 15.06 -6.00 10.50
C GLN A 79 15.80 -6.60 9.29
N LYS A 80 16.27 -7.84 9.42
CA LYS A 80 16.92 -8.58 8.32
C LYS A 80 15.98 -8.75 7.12
N GLU A 81 14.73 -9.10 7.37
CA GLU A 81 13.72 -9.26 6.33
C GLU A 81 13.42 -7.93 5.61
N CYS A 82 13.30 -6.82 6.34
CA CYS A 82 13.22 -5.49 5.73
C CYS A 82 14.42 -5.20 4.81
N GLU A 83 15.64 -5.47 5.29
CA GLU A 83 16.87 -5.24 4.54
C GLU A 83 16.92 -6.09 3.26
N ASP A 84 16.49 -7.34 3.33
CA ASP A 84 16.45 -8.24 2.17
C ASP A 84 15.41 -7.80 1.14
N ILE A 85 14.22 -7.38 1.56
CA ILE A 85 13.20 -6.78 0.67
C ILE A 85 13.74 -5.51 -0.01
N LEU A 86 14.45 -4.65 0.74
CA LEU A 86 15.06 -3.44 0.18
C LEU A 86 16.22 -3.73 -0.77
N LYS A 87 16.93 -4.85 -0.62
CA LYS A 87 17.93 -5.29 -1.61
C LYS A 87 17.27 -5.66 -2.92
N ILE A 88 16.13 -6.36 -2.87
CA ILE A 88 15.35 -6.70 -4.07
C ILE A 88 14.87 -5.43 -4.77
N SER A 89 14.38 -4.44 -4.02
CA SER A 89 13.92 -3.16 -4.61
C SER A 89 15.01 -2.40 -5.37
N LYS A 90 16.30 -2.63 -5.06
CA LYS A 90 17.44 -2.00 -5.76
C LYS A 90 17.88 -2.77 -7.00
N LYS A 91 17.42 -4.01 -7.19
CA LYS A 91 17.78 -4.91 -8.30
C LYS A 91 16.67 -5.04 -9.33
N TYR A 92 15.79 -4.05 -9.44
CA TYR A 92 14.71 -4.06 -10.43
C TYR A 92 15.27 -4.20 -11.86
N ILE A 93 14.51 -4.85 -12.73
CA ILE A 93 14.82 -4.96 -14.16
C ILE A 93 13.87 -4.04 -14.91
N PHE A 94 14.42 -3.14 -15.72
CA PHE A 94 13.66 -2.22 -16.57
C PHE A 94 13.63 -2.75 -17.99
N ILE A 95 12.43 -2.94 -18.53
CA ILE A 95 12.20 -3.59 -19.82
C ILE A 95 11.46 -2.60 -20.72
N ASN A 96 12.12 -2.17 -21.80
CA ASN A 96 11.57 -1.22 -22.77
C ASN A 96 11.58 -1.74 -24.21
N GLN A 97 11.98 -2.99 -24.42
CA GLN A 97 11.94 -3.68 -25.70
C GLN A 97 11.39 -5.10 -25.49
N ILE A 98 10.87 -5.69 -26.55
CA ILE A 98 10.46 -7.10 -26.57
C ILE A 98 11.67 -7.91 -27.01
N ASP A 99 12.53 -8.20 -26.07
CA ASP A 99 13.76 -8.97 -26.26
C ASP A 99 13.81 -10.18 -25.30
N HIS A 100 14.97 -10.80 -25.17
CA HIS A 100 15.17 -11.92 -24.24
C HIS A 100 14.77 -11.56 -22.81
N SER A 101 15.10 -10.36 -22.33
CA SER A 101 14.76 -9.93 -20.97
C SER A 101 13.25 -9.81 -20.73
N PHE A 102 12.50 -9.42 -21.77
CA PHE A 102 11.04 -9.42 -21.72
C PHE A 102 10.50 -10.85 -21.58
N HIS A 103 10.97 -11.77 -22.42
CA HIS A 103 10.49 -13.15 -22.42
C HIS A 103 10.87 -13.88 -21.13
N ASP A 104 12.10 -13.70 -20.64
CA ASP A 104 12.57 -14.25 -19.36
C ASP A 104 11.69 -13.74 -18.19
N ALA A 105 11.32 -12.46 -18.20
CA ALA A 105 10.43 -11.89 -17.18
C ALA A 105 9.03 -12.51 -17.21
N ILE A 106 8.46 -12.72 -18.41
CA ILE A 106 7.16 -13.39 -18.56
C ILE A 106 7.25 -14.84 -18.08
N GLU A 107 8.31 -15.56 -18.42
CA GLU A 107 8.52 -16.93 -17.97
C GLU A 107 8.64 -17.00 -16.44
N ASP A 108 9.47 -16.16 -15.82
CA ASP A 108 9.61 -16.06 -14.36
C ASP A 108 8.26 -15.78 -13.69
N LEU A 109 7.51 -14.77 -14.14
CA LEU A 109 6.21 -14.42 -13.58
C LEU A 109 5.20 -15.57 -13.66
N ASN A 110 5.27 -16.42 -14.67
CA ASN A 110 4.37 -17.58 -14.83
C ASN A 110 4.75 -18.77 -13.93
N GLN A 111 5.96 -18.80 -13.35
CA GLN A 111 6.39 -19.89 -12.45
C GLN A 111 5.81 -19.75 -11.03
N TYR A 112 5.35 -18.55 -10.65
CA TYR A 112 4.81 -18.30 -9.32
C TYR A 112 3.29 -18.45 -9.27
N SER A 113 2.75 -18.84 -8.11
CA SER A 113 1.30 -18.84 -7.87
C SER A 113 0.73 -17.44 -7.61
N PHE A 114 1.58 -16.52 -7.14
CA PHE A 114 1.22 -15.14 -6.85
C PHE A 114 2.27 -14.18 -7.41
N ILE A 115 1.79 -13.15 -8.10
CA ILE A 115 2.60 -12.02 -8.57
C ILE A 115 1.96 -10.72 -8.07
N CYS A 116 2.75 -9.67 -7.84
CA CYS A 116 2.19 -8.36 -7.50
C CYS A 116 2.04 -7.48 -8.74
N ILE A 117 1.05 -6.59 -8.71
CA ILE A 117 0.90 -5.47 -9.65
C ILE A 117 0.90 -4.17 -8.85
N SER A 118 1.75 -3.22 -9.22
CA SER A 118 1.61 -1.85 -8.71
C SER A 118 0.45 -1.12 -9.40
N THR A 119 -0.29 -0.32 -8.64
CA THR A 119 -1.30 0.60 -9.18
C THR A 119 -0.69 1.90 -9.71
N ASP A 120 0.61 2.11 -9.53
CA ASP A 120 1.34 3.28 -10.04
C ASP A 120 1.14 3.42 -11.56
N GLY A 121 0.86 4.64 -12.00
CA GLY A 121 0.52 4.94 -13.40
C GLY A 121 -0.95 4.69 -13.77
N GLY A 122 -1.68 3.86 -13.00
CA GLY A 122 -3.12 3.58 -13.18
C GLY A 122 -4.06 4.59 -12.50
N ASN A 123 -3.52 5.61 -11.84
CA ASN A 123 -4.27 6.53 -10.95
C ASN A 123 -5.42 7.32 -11.63
N MET A 124 -5.38 7.43 -12.95
CA MET A 124 -6.37 8.15 -13.78
C MET A 124 -7.42 7.22 -14.43
N GLY A 125 -7.38 5.91 -14.15
CA GLY A 125 -8.31 4.93 -14.73
C GLY A 125 -8.37 5.01 -16.26
N ARG A 126 -9.58 4.96 -16.81
CA ARG A 126 -9.86 5.06 -18.25
C ARG A 126 -9.54 6.41 -18.89
N LYS A 127 -9.04 7.41 -18.16
CA LYS A 127 -8.69 8.72 -18.74
C LYS A 127 -7.31 8.68 -19.40
N CYS A 128 -6.34 7.97 -18.82
CA CYS A 128 -4.96 7.93 -19.32
C CYS A 128 -4.49 6.49 -19.57
N LYS A 129 -3.62 6.31 -20.58
CA LYS A 129 -2.88 5.06 -20.74
C LYS A 129 -1.83 4.92 -19.63
N LEU A 130 -1.41 3.69 -19.37
CA LEU A 130 -0.32 3.39 -18.44
C LEU A 130 1.01 3.84 -19.08
N PRO A 131 1.81 4.69 -18.43
CA PRO A 131 3.17 4.98 -18.90
C PRO A 131 4.10 3.79 -18.69
N PHE A 132 3.85 3.00 -17.66
CA PHE A 132 4.60 1.79 -17.28
C PHE A 132 3.66 0.82 -16.56
N LEU A 133 4.07 -0.45 -16.47
CA LEU A 133 3.44 -1.48 -15.66
C LEU A 133 4.52 -2.12 -14.79
N VAL A 134 4.28 -2.18 -13.48
CA VAL A 134 5.23 -2.79 -12.54
C VAL A 134 4.64 -4.10 -12.06
N LEU A 135 5.38 -5.19 -12.29
CA LEU A 135 5.06 -6.52 -11.81
C LEU A 135 6.19 -7.02 -10.93
N SER A 136 5.90 -7.89 -9.97
CA SER A 136 6.96 -8.54 -9.21
C SER A 136 6.62 -9.96 -8.80
N THR A 137 7.66 -10.78 -8.73
CA THR A 137 7.70 -12.03 -7.96
C THR A 137 8.28 -11.73 -6.57
N PRO A 138 8.27 -12.70 -5.63
CA PRO A 138 8.94 -12.52 -4.34
C PRO A 138 10.44 -12.24 -4.46
N ALA A 139 11.09 -12.61 -5.59
CA ALA A 139 12.53 -12.49 -5.79
C ALA A 139 12.95 -11.34 -6.72
N GLN A 140 12.06 -10.90 -7.62
CA GLN A 140 12.42 -9.95 -8.68
C GLN A 140 11.29 -8.96 -8.97
N ILE A 141 11.67 -7.71 -9.27
CA ILE A 141 10.76 -6.64 -9.70
C ILE A 141 11.04 -6.30 -11.16
N TYR A 142 9.99 -6.18 -11.95
CA TYR A 142 10.02 -5.85 -13.37
C TYR A 142 9.24 -4.57 -13.64
N ILE A 143 9.86 -3.63 -14.34
CA ILE A 143 9.23 -2.38 -14.77
C ILE A 143 9.16 -2.40 -16.29
N PHE A 144 7.96 -2.62 -16.83
CA PHE A 144 7.69 -2.61 -18.26
C PHE A 144 7.35 -1.19 -18.72
N ASP A 145 8.09 -0.65 -19.68
CA ASP A 145 7.85 0.66 -20.27
C ASP A 145 6.71 0.60 -21.30
N ILE A 146 5.47 0.62 -20.80
CA ILE A 146 4.26 0.52 -21.63
C ILE A 146 4.12 1.70 -22.60
N GLN A 147 4.68 2.87 -22.30
CA GLN A 147 4.68 3.99 -23.24
C GLN A 147 5.51 3.70 -24.50
N VAL A 148 6.65 3.03 -24.34
CA VAL A 148 7.53 2.63 -25.45
C VAL A 148 7.00 1.36 -26.12
N LEU A 149 6.67 0.34 -25.34
CA LEU A 149 6.25 -0.97 -25.85
C LEU A 149 4.83 -0.96 -26.44
N GLN A 150 3.96 -0.11 -25.89
CA GLN A 150 2.56 0.03 -26.27
C GLN A 150 1.81 -1.31 -26.21
N HIS A 151 0.91 -1.55 -27.18
CA HIS A 151 0.09 -2.75 -27.26
C HIS A 151 0.92 -4.04 -27.44
N HIS A 152 2.10 -3.94 -28.07
CA HIS A 152 2.95 -5.10 -28.34
C HIS A 152 3.36 -5.87 -27.08
N ALA A 153 3.59 -5.20 -25.94
CA ALA A 153 3.89 -5.89 -24.68
C ALA A 153 2.71 -6.73 -24.16
N PHE A 154 1.48 -6.26 -24.40
CA PHE A 154 0.28 -7.01 -24.03
C PHE A 154 0.10 -8.23 -24.92
N ASP A 155 0.26 -8.05 -26.24
CA ASP A 155 0.15 -9.13 -27.22
C ASP A 155 1.27 -10.18 -27.05
N ALA A 156 2.46 -9.77 -26.63
CA ALA A 156 3.60 -10.65 -26.41
C ALA A 156 3.54 -11.47 -25.11
N GLY A 157 2.58 -11.23 -24.22
CA GLY A 157 2.36 -12.10 -23.05
C GLY A 157 1.68 -11.45 -21.86
N LEU A 158 1.81 -10.13 -21.66
CA LEU A 158 1.25 -9.50 -20.46
C LEU A 158 -0.27 -9.61 -20.39
N LYS A 159 -0.98 -9.57 -21.53
CA LYS A 159 -2.43 -9.76 -21.54
C LYS A 159 -2.81 -11.13 -21.01
N LYS A 160 -2.23 -12.19 -21.57
CA LYS A 160 -2.48 -13.57 -21.14
C LYS A 160 -2.19 -13.74 -19.64
N LEU A 161 -1.06 -13.21 -19.17
CA LEU A 161 -0.67 -13.24 -17.76
C LEU A 161 -1.72 -12.56 -16.85
N LEU A 162 -2.21 -11.37 -17.22
CA LEU A 162 -3.15 -10.59 -16.41
C LEU A 162 -4.59 -11.11 -16.45
N GLU A 163 -5.00 -11.75 -17.55
CA GLU A 163 -6.34 -12.34 -17.73
C GLU A 163 -6.45 -13.78 -17.22
N SER A 164 -5.31 -14.44 -16.94
CA SER A 164 -5.26 -15.81 -16.44
C SER A 164 -5.90 -16.01 -15.07
N ASP A 165 -6.31 -17.25 -14.77
CA ASP A 165 -6.68 -17.66 -13.41
C ASP A 165 -5.45 -17.84 -12.50
N GLN A 166 -4.29 -18.18 -13.10
CA GLN A 166 -3.00 -18.33 -12.43
C GLN A 166 -1.89 -17.70 -13.30
N PRO A 167 -0.99 -16.91 -12.70
CA PRO A 167 -0.89 -16.55 -11.28
C PRO A 167 -2.04 -15.69 -10.75
N LYS A 168 -2.26 -15.70 -9.44
CA LYS A 168 -3.07 -14.68 -8.76
C LYS A 168 -2.32 -13.35 -8.68
N LYS A 169 -3.03 -12.25 -8.91
CA LYS A 169 -2.48 -10.89 -8.93
C LYS A 169 -2.73 -10.22 -7.58
N ILE A 170 -1.68 -10.04 -6.78
CA ILE A 170 -1.71 -9.24 -5.56
C ILE A 170 -1.76 -7.76 -5.94
N VAL A 171 -2.75 -7.04 -5.42
CA VAL A 171 -2.94 -5.61 -5.66
C VAL A 171 -3.37 -4.94 -4.35
N HIS A 172 -3.13 -3.65 -4.22
CA HIS A 172 -3.79 -2.82 -3.21
C HIS A 172 -4.75 -1.87 -3.91
N ASP A 173 -6.06 -2.03 -3.69
CA ASP A 173 -7.10 -1.27 -4.39
C ASP A 173 -7.04 -1.42 -5.92
N CYS A 174 -7.55 -2.53 -6.43
CA CYS A 174 -7.48 -2.84 -7.85
C CYS A 174 -8.46 -2.02 -8.73
N ARG A 175 -9.30 -1.13 -8.16
CA ARG A 175 -10.41 -0.48 -8.89
C ARG A 175 -9.92 0.31 -10.09
N LYS A 176 -8.96 1.20 -9.88
CA LYS A 176 -8.47 2.11 -10.94
C LYS A 176 -7.59 1.39 -11.97
N ILE A 177 -6.74 0.47 -11.53
CA ILE A 177 -5.89 -0.30 -12.44
C ILE A 177 -6.73 -1.24 -13.32
N SER A 178 -7.79 -1.85 -12.79
CA SER A 178 -8.74 -2.65 -13.55
C SER A 178 -9.46 -1.82 -14.62
N ASP A 179 -9.97 -0.64 -14.25
CA ASP A 179 -10.62 0.30 -15.19
C ASP A 179 -9.67 0.76 -16.31
N CYS A 180 -8.41 1.07 -15.96
CA CYS A 180 -7.38 1.47 -16.92
C CYS A 180 -7.03 0.33 -17.89
N LEU A 181 -6.71 -0.86 -17.37
CA LEU A 181 -6.35 -2.03 -18.17
C LEU A 181 -7.44 -2.39 -19.18
N TYR A 182 -8.70 -2.40 -18.74
CA TYR A 182 -9.82 -2.76 -19.60
C TYR A 182 -10.04 -1.73 -20.71
N HIS A 183 -10.17 -0.45 -20.35
CA HIS A 183 -10.58 0.58 -21.31
C HIS A 183 -9.45 1.15 -22.17
N LYS A 184 -8.19 1.05 -21.73
CA LYS A 184 -7.04 1.63 -22.46
C LYS A 184 -6.13 0.61 -23.10
N HIS A 185 -6.13 -0.62 -22.62
CA HIS A 185 -5.23 -1.68 -23.09
C HIS A 185 -5.98 -2.95 -23.51
N ASN A 186 -7.31 -2.98 -23.39
CA ASN A 186 -8.13 -4.14 -23.74
C ASN A 186 -7.69 -5.41 -22.99
N VAL A 187 -7.40 -5.26 -21.70
CA VAL A 187 -7.00 -6.33 -20.78
C VAL A 187 -8.02 -6.45 -19.66
N LYS A 188 -8.64 -7.62 -19.51
CA LYS A 188 -9.61 -7.92 -18.45
C LYS A 188 -8.91 -8.56 -17.24
N LEU A 189 -8.41 -7.73 -16.34
CA LEU A 189 -7.77 -8.19 -15.09
C LEU A 189 -8.64 -9.24 -14.38
N ASN A 190 -8.06 -10.40 -14.10
CA ASN A 190 -8.74 -11.54 -13.48
C ASN A 190 -7.92 -12.08 -12.29
N SER A 191 -8.52 -12.90 -11.42
CA SER A 191 -7.84 -13.63 -10.33
C SER A 191 -6.96 -12.74 -9.44
N VAL A 192 -7.60 -11.85 -8.66
CA VAL A 192 -6.93 -10.83 -7.84
C VAL A 192 -6.99 -11.19 -6.35
N PHE A 193 -5.88 -10.98 -5.64
CA PHE A 193 -5.83 -10.88 -4.18
C PHE A 193 -5.69 -9.40 -3.81
N ASP A 194 -6.77 -8.77 -3.35
CA ASP A 194 -6.76 -7.35 -3.00
C ASP A 194 -6.50 -7.16 -1.50
N THR A 195 -5.36 -6.56 -1.17
CA THR A 195 -4.94 -6.33 0.22
C THR A 195 -5.78 -5.27 0.93
N GLN A 196 -6.40 -4.32 0.23
CA GLN A 196 -7.33 -3.36 0.82
C GLN A 196 -8.65 -4.04 1.19
N VAL A 197 -9.13 -4.97 0.35
CA VAL A 197 -10.28 -5.83 0.69
C VAL A 197 -9.95 -6.70 1.90
N GLY A 198 -8.74 -7.26 1.95
CA GLY A 198 -8.28 -8.02 3.11
C GLY A 198 -8.33 -7.23 4.42
N ASP A 199 -7.85 -5.98 4.44
CA ASP A 199 -7.95 -5.09 5.61
C ASP A 199 -9.41 -4.84 6.04
N LEU A 200 -10.33 -4.67 5.07
CA LEU A 200 -11.76 -4.50 5.37
C LEU A 200 -12.37 -5.75 6.02
N ILE A 201 -12.01 -6.94 5.55
CA ILE A 201 -12.46 -8.20 6.14
C ILE A 201 -11.91 -8.38 7.55
N ILE A 202 -10.61 -8.13 7.75
CA ILE A 202 -9.98 -8.19 9.08
C ILE A 202 -10.69 -7.21 10.03
N THR A 203 -10.93 -5.98 9.60
CA THR A 203 -11.59 -4.95 10.41
C THR A 203 -13.02 -5.35 10.77
N ARG A 204 -13.78 -5.91 9.82
CA ARG A 204 -15.12 -6.42 10.07
C ARG A 204 -15.10 -7.54 11.10
N ASN A 205 -14.19 -8.51 10.96
CA ASN A 205 -14.13 -9.65 11.87
C ASN A 205 -13.73 -9.22 13.29
N LYS A 206 -12.88 -8.19 13.42
CA LYS A 206 -12.47 -7.61 14.72
C LYS A 206 -13.56 -6.78 15.41
N THR A 207 -14.28 -5.97 14.65
CA THR A 207 -15.17 -4.93 15.22
C THR A 207 -16.65 -5.22 15.05
N GLY A 208 -17.00 -6.28 14.32
CA GLY A 208 -18.37 -6.60 13.93
C GLY A 208 -18.95 -5.71 12.82
N ARG A 209 -18.23 -4.67 12.36
CA ARG A 209 -18.71 -3.71 11.35
C ARG A 209 -17.63 -3.31 10.35
N PHE A 210 -18.03 -2.89 9.16
CA PHE A 210 -17.10 -2.28 8.22
C PHE A 210 -16.77 -0.83 8.62
N PRO A 211 -15.55 -0.35 8.34
CA PRO A 211 -15.21 1.06 8.49
C PRO A 211 -15.88 1.91 7.39
N ASN A 212 -16.04 3.21 7.65
CA ASN A 212 -16.59 4.14 6.65
C ASN A 212 -15.58 4.50 5.55
N ASN A 213 -14.28 4.44 5.88
CA ASN A 213 -13.18 4.77 4.99
C ASN A 213 -12.25 3.57 4.83
N VAL A 214 -11.63 3.48 3.66
CA VAL A 214 -10.56 2.50 3.38
C VAL A 214 -9.21 3.08 3.75
N LYS A 215 -8.25 2.22 4.11
CA LYS A 215 -6.86 2.62 4.33
C LYS A 215 -6.08 2.69 3.02
N SER A 216 -5.14 3.64 2.96
CA SER A 216 -4.12 3.68 1.90
C SER A 216 -3.12 2.52 2.05
N LEU A 217 -2.31 2.31 1.01
CA LEU A 217 -1.23 1.32 1.08
C LEU A 217 -0.25 1.68 2.21
N SER A 218 0.10 2.96 2.37
CA SER A 218 1.04 3.40 3.41
C SER A 218 0.49 3.14 4.83
N GLU A 219 -0.79 3.43 5.05
CA GLU A 219 -1.47 3.19 6.32
C GLU A 219 -1.53 1.69 6.64
N CYS A 220 -1.80 0.85 5.63
CA CYS A 220 -1.76 -0.59 5.78
C CYS A 220 -0.34 -1.12 6.06
N LEU A 221 0.67 -0.68 5.32
CA LEU A 221 2.06 -1.10 5.56
C LEU A 221 2.54 -0.69 6.97
N ASN A 222 2.14 0.49 7.45
CA ASN A 222 2.37 0.88 8.84
C ASN A 222 1.63 -0.05 9.82
N THR A 223 0.33 -0.29 9.60
CA THR A 223 -0.50 -1.12 10.48
C THR A 223 0.01 -2.56 10.58
N TYR A 224 0.37 -3.19 9.45
CA TYR A 224 0.63 -4.62 9.38
C TYR A 224 2.12 -4.98 9.42
N LEU A 225 3.01 -4.10 8.97
CA LEU A 225 4.47 -4.33 8.96
C LEU A 225 5.24 -3.44 9.95
N GLY A 226 4.62 -2.38 10.49
CA GLY A 226 5.31 -1.40 11.33
C GLY A 226 6.24 -0.46 10.54
N LEU A 227 6.02 -0.32 9.23
CA LEU A 227 6.81 0.59 8.39
C LEU A 227 6.41 2.05 8.61
N ARG A 228 7.30 2.99 8.31
CA ARG A 228 6.97 4.43 8.37
C ARG A 228 5.98 4.80 7.27
N LEU A 229 5.08 5.75 7.52
CA LEU A 229 4.07 6.18 6.54
C LEU A 229 4.70 6.72 5.24
N ASN A 230 5.89 7.31 5.32
CA ASN A 230 6.63 7.82 4.17
C ASN A 230 7.56 6.77 3.49
N THR A 231 7.41 5.49 3.81
CA THR A 231 8.25 4.42 3.22
C THR A 231 8.02 4.29 1.72
N ILE A 232 6.78 4.51 1.28
CA ILE A 232 6.39 4.48 -0.14
C ILE A 232 6.01 5.88 -0.61
N GLN A 233 6.10 6.10 -1.92
CA GLN A 233 5.75 7.36 -2.56
C GLN A 233 4.42 7.23 -3.32
N GLU A 234 3.32 7.58 -2.66
CA GLU A 234 1.96 7.48 -3.25
C GLU A 234 1.72 8.46 -4.41
N LYS A 235 2.40 9.62 -4.38
CA LYS A 235 2.25 10.68 -5.39
C LYS A 235 3.53 10.76 -6.22
N LEU A 236 3.50 10.12 -7.39
CA LEU A 236 4.52 10.29 -8.42
C LEU A 236 4.21 11.51 -9.28
N ASP A 237 5.26 12.20 -9.72
CA ASP A 237 5.16 13.34 -10.62
C ASP A 237 4.70 12.87 -12.01
N ILE A 238 3.48 13.25 -12.39
CA ILE A 238 2.82 12.80 -13.62
C ILE A 238 3.62 13.21 -14.86
N LEU A 239 4.23 14.40 -14.86
CA LEU A 239 5.00 14.87 -16.02
C LEU A 239 6.24 13.99 -16.20
N LYS A 240 7.00 13.77 -15.12
CA LYS A 240 8.19 12.91 -15.13
C LYS A 240 7.89 11.44 -15.45
N CYS A 241 6.70 10.96 -15.13
CA CYS A 241 6.28 9.59 -15.49
C CYS A 241 6.12 9.40 -17.01
N ASN A 242 5.82 10.48 -17.76
CA ASN A 242 5.62 10.44 -19.21
C ASN A 242 6.89 10.83 -20.01
N GLU A 243 7.91 11.38 -19.35
CA GLU A 243 9.19 11.71 -19.99
C GLU A 243 10.02 10.46 -20.30
N ARG A 244 10.77 10.50 -21.42
CA ARG A 244 11.71 9.45 -21.79
C ARG A 244 13.09 10.05 -22.10
N PRO A 245 14.19 9.42 -21.65
CA PRO A 245 14.25 8.15 -20.89
C PRO A 245 13.65 8.27 -19.48
N LEU A 246 13.01 7.20 -18.99
CA LEU A 246 12.37 7.20 -17.68
C LEU A 246 13.44 7.36 -16.58
N SER A 247 13.33 8.43 -15.79
CA SER A 247 14.34 8.77 -14.79
C SER A 247 14.58 7.66 -13.77
N THR A 248 15.83 7.53 -13.32
CA THR A 248 16.23 6.53 -12.31
C THR A 248 15.45 6.71 -11.01
N THR A 249 15.20 7.96 -10.59
CA THR A 249 14.41 8.26 -9.40
C THR A 249 12.98 7.71 -9.48
N ILE A 250 12.32 7.84 -10.63
CA ILE A 250 10.97 7.27 -10.79
C ILE A 250 11.03 5.74 -10.75
N LYS A 251 11.99 5.11 -11.42
CA LYS A 251 12.16 3.64 -11.39
C LYS A 251 12.41 3.11 -9.98
N GLU A 252 13.23 3.79 -9.20
CA GLU A 252 13.49 3.44 -7.79
C GLU A 252 12.24 3.58 -6.92
N SER A 253 11.45 4.65 -7.12
CA SER A 253 10.18 4.83 -6.40
C SER A 253 9.17 3.74 -6.78
N LEU A 254 9.05 3.39 -8.06
CA LEU A 254 8.18 2.30 -8.53
C LEU A 254 8.56 0.96 -7.90
N ALA A 255 9.85 0.63 -7.86
CA ALA A 255 10.33 -0.59 -7.24
C ALA A 255 10.10 -0.60 -5.73
N ARG A 256 10.26 0.55 -5.06
CA ARG A 256 10.00 0.68 -3.61
C ARG A 256 8.52 0.56 -3.26
N ASN A 257 7.62 1.07 -4.10
CA ASN A 257 6.18 1.02 -3.87
C ASN A 257 5.62 -0.41 -3.90
N VAL A 258 6.25 -1.32 -4.65
CA VAL A 258 5.79 -2.72 -4.78
C VAL A 258 6.56 -3.72 -3.92
N CYS A 259 7.76 -3.39 -3.40
CA CYS A 259 8.66 -4.39 -2.83
C CYS A 259 8.09 -5.12 -1.58
N TYR A 260 7.26 -4.45 -0.78
CA TYR A 260 6.64 -5.06 0.39
C TYR A 260 5.33 -5.80 0.10
N MET A 261 4.80 -5.73 -1.13
CA MET A 261 3.45 -6.21 -1.42
C MET A 261 3.28 -7.72 -1.24
N HIS A 262 4.30 -8.51 -1.60
CA HIS A 262 4.28 -9.97 -1.38
C HIS A 262 4.15 -10.29 0.11
N ARG A 263 5.10 -9.78 0.92
CA ARG A 263 5.08 -10.03 2.36
C ARG A 263 3.83 -9.46 3.04
N PHE A 264 3.37 -8.29 2.60
CA PHE A 264 2.16 -7.68 3.10
C PHE A 264 0.93 -8.56 2.82
N SER A 265 0.82 -9.15 1.62
CA SER A 265 -0.29 -10.03 1.27
C SER A 265 -0.32 -11.32 2.10
N GLU A 266 0.86 -11.88 2.41
CA GLU A 266 0.99 -13.05 3.29
C GLU A 266 0.44 -12.74 4.68
N ILE A 267 0.85 -11.62 5.27
CA ILE A 267 0.37 -11.21 6.60
C ILE A 267 -1.13 -10.91 6.57
N ILE A 268 -1.65 -10.26 5.52
CA ILE A 268 -3.09 -10.06 5.37
C ILE A 268 -3.83 -11.40 5.33
N ASN A 269 -3.31 -12.38 4.58
CA ASN A 269 -3.89 -13.71 4.52
C ASN A 269 -3.84 -14.43 5.88
N GLU A 270 -2.71 -14.40 6.58
CA GLU A 270 -2.57 -14.95 7.93
C GLU A 270 -3.55 -14.30 8.91
N GLN A 271 -3.69 -12.97 8.87
CA GLN A 271 -4.60 -12.23 9.74
C GLN A 271 -6.07 -12.54 9.44
N MET A 272 -6.46 -12.69 8.17
CA MET A 272 -7.82 -13.12 7.81
C MET A 272 -8.12 -14.54 8.30
N MET A 273 -7.13 -15.43 8.26
CA MET A 273 -7.26 -16.83 8.67
C MET A 273 -7.08 -17.05 10.18
N LEU A 274 -6.72 -16.02 10.95
CA LEU A 274 -6.38 -16.15 12.36
C LEU A 274 -7.48 -16.81 13.23
N PRO A 275 -8.77 -16.46 13.10
CA PRO A 275 -9.84 -17.14 13.84
C PRO A 275 -9.91 -18.63 13.53
N PHE A 276 -9.72 -19.00 12.27
CA PHE A 276 -9.68 -20.40 11.85
C PHE A 276 -8.48 -21.12 12.49
N VAL A 277 -7.28 -20.55 12.41
CA VAL A 277 -6.06 -21.15 12.99
C VAL A 277 -6.19 -21.33 14.50
N ARG A 278 -6.68 -20.32 15.24
CA ARG A 278 -6.93 -20.43 16.68
C ARG A 278 -8.00 -21.48 17.01
N GLY A 279 -9.04 -21.58 16.18
CA GLY A 279 -10.06 -22.62 16.30
C GLY A 279 -9.48 -24.02 16.13
N VAL A 280 -8.59 -24.22 15.16
CA VAL A 280 -7.88 -25.49 14.96
C VAL A 280 -6.99 -25.82 16.15
N GLU A 281 -6.23 -24.85 16.69
CA GLU A 281 -5.41 -25.07 17.88
C GLU A 281 -6.25 -25.46 19.10
N CYS A 282 -7.40 -24.81 19.28
CA CYS A 282 -8.37 -25.19 20.32
C CYS A 282 -8.82 -26.65 20.16
N TYR A 283 -9.08 -27.11 18.93
CA TYR A 283 -9.43 -28.51 18.67
C TYR A 283 -8.27 -29.46 18.98
N ILE A 284 -7.05 -29.13 18.56
CA ILE A 284 -5.84 -29.93 18.81
C ILE A 284 -5.63 -30.13 20.31
N GLU A 285 -5.78 -29.09 21.12
CA GLU A 285 -5.56 -29.12 22.57
C GLU A 285 -6.75 -29.67 23.37
N SER A 286 -7.96 -29.63 22.81
CA SER A 286 -9.22 -29.88 23.53
C SER A 286 -9.27 -31.19 24.32
N ILE A 287 -8.66 -32.26 23.79
CA ILE A 287 -8.56 -33.58 24.44
C ILE A 287 -7.11 -33.86 24.86
N ARG A 288 -6.14 -33.53 24.00
CA ARG A 288 -4.72 -33.85 24.18
C ARG A 288 -4.12 -33.29 25.47
N SER A 289 -4.60 -32.14 25.93
CA SER A 289 -4.09 -31.47 27.13
C SER A 289 -4.76 -31.91 28.44
N CYS A 290 -5.81 -32.75 28.36
CA CYS A 290 -6.58 -33.17 29.53
C CYS A 290 -5.97 -34.40 30.22
N ASP A 291 -6.32 -34.62 31.49
CA ASP A 291 -6.13 -35.92 32.14
C ASP A 291 -7.01 -37.01 31.52
N ASP A 292 -6.68 -38.28 31.77
CA ASP A 292 -7.33 -39.44 31.17
C ASP A 292 -8.85 -39.49 31.42
N PHE A 293 -9.30 -39.07 32.61
CA PHE A 293 -10.72 -39.09 32.97
C PHE A 293 -11.50 -38.08 32.12
N LYS A 294 -11.01 -36.84 32.05
CA LYS A 294 -11.63 -35.78 31.27
C LYS A 294 -11.51 -36.02 29.77
N ALA A 295 -10.38 -36.57 29.31
CA ALA A 295 -10.21 -36.97 27.91
C ALA A 295 -11.25 -38.02 27.49
N TRP A 296 -11.46 -39.05 28.31
CA TRP A 296 -12.49 -40.07 28.06
C TRP A 296 -13.91 -39.48 28.03
N GLU A 297 -14.24 -38.59 28.97
CA GLU A 297 -15.53 -37.88 28.98
C GLU A 297 -15.77 -37.09 27.69
N LEU A 298 -14.76 -36.34 27.22
CA LEU A 298 -14.84 -35.49 26.03
C LEU A 298 -14.96 -36.30 24.73
N CYS A 299 -14.35 -37.48 24.64
CA CYS A 299 -14.56 -38.40 23.51
C CYS A 299 -16.04 -38.78 23.32
N GLY A 300 -16.80 -38.91 24.43
CA GLY A 300 -18.24 -39.15 24.41
C GLY A 300 -19.09 -37.93 23.96
N LYS A 301 -18.49 -36.73 23.87
CA LYS A 301 -19.16 -35.46 23.57
C LYS A 301 -18.70 -34.83 22.25
N HIS A 302 -18.15 -35.60 21.32
CA HIS A 302 -17.57 -35.11 20.05
C HIS A 302 -18.51 -34.31 19.13
N THR A 303 -19.84 -34.41 19.31
CA THR A 303 -20.81 -33.58 18.56
C THR A 303 -20.98 -32.17 19.15
N GLN A 304 -20.40 -31.90 20.32
CA GLN A 304 -20.47 -30.60 20.99
C GLN A 304 -19.20 -29.80 20.69
N LEU A 305 -19.37 -28.48 20.61
CA LEU A 305 -18.24 -27.57 20.45
C LEU A 305 -17.38 -27.57 21.72
N PRO A 306 -16.03 -27.53 21.61
CA PRO A 306 -15.17 -27.31 22.77
C PRO A 306 -15.57 -26.03 23.52
N LYS A 307 -15.59 -26.08 24.85
CA LYS A 307 -16.08 -24.97 25.69
C LYS A 307 -15.36 -23.65 25.40
N ASP A 308 -14.05 -23.72 25.17
CA ASP A 308 -13.19 -22.55 24.98
C ASP A 308 -13.11 -22.09 23.52
N PHE A 309 -13.82 -22.75 22.59
CA PHE A 309 -13.73 -22.45 21.16
C PHE A 309 -14.17 -21.02 20.84
N LYS A 310 -15.27 -20.55 21.44
CA LYS A 310 -15.80 -19.19 21.18
C LYS A 310 -14.77 -18.12 21.56
N SER A 311 -14.21 -18.23 22.77
CA SER A 311 -13.13 -17.35 23.23
C SER A 311 -11.86 -17.48 22.41
N ALA A 312 -11.54 -18.68 21.89
CA ALA A 312 -10.34 -18.90 21.09
C ALA A 312 -10.39 -18.17 19.73
N ILE A 313 -11.56 -18.06 19.11
CA ILE A 313 -11.70 -17.47 17.77
C ILE A 313 -12.05 -15.98 17.79
N GLU A 314 -12.38 -15.42 18.95
CA GLU A 314 -12.56 -13.98 19.12
C GLU A 314 -11.23 -13.24 18.88
N TYR A 315 -11.33 -12.05 18.31
CA TYR A 315 -10.18 -11.24 17.92
C TYR A 315 -9.59 -10.45 19.07
#